data_AF-A0A2M6ZHL0-F1
#
_entry.id   AF-A0A2M6ZHL0-F1
#
_cell.length_a   1.000
_cell.length_b   1.000
_cell.length_c   1.000
_cell.angle_alpha   90.00
_cell.angle_beta   90.00
_cell.angle_gamma   90.00
#
_symmetry.space_group_name_H-M   'P 1'
#
loop_
_entity.id
_entity.type
_entity.pdbx_description
1 polymer ?
#
loop_
_entity_poly.entity_id
_entity_poly.type
_entity_poly.pdbx_seq_one_letter_code
_entity_poly.pdbx_strand_id
1 'polypeptide(L)' 'MNIRKTGGRTRKNRFNAVNGTMIVEGASVKGKKVLLLDDLRTSGMSILEATKILKNAGVEDVVYLCLGTHTNKVPLAREI' A
#
# COMPACT_ATOMS: atom_id res chain seq x y z
N MET A 1 -19.39 7.42 22.98
CA MET A 1 -18.85 6.52 21.93
C MET A 1 -17.36 6.80 21.78
N ASN A 2 -16.50 5.92 22.30
CA ASN A 2 -15.05 6.10 22.25
C ASN A 2 -14.56 5.87 20.82
N ILE A 3 -14.25 6.95 20.10
CA ILE A 3 -13.59 6.87 18.79
C ILE A 3 -12.19 6.33 19.05
N ARG A 4 -11.99 5.01 18.83
CA ARG A 4 -10.64 4.42 18.78
C ARG A 4 -9.88 5.14 17.66
N LYS A 5 -9.01 6.10 18.02
CA LYS A 5 -8.07 6.74 17.10
C LYS A 5 -7.15 5.66 16.55
N THR A 6 -7.36 5.25 15.31
CA THR A 6 -6.40 4.43 14.57
C THR A 6 -5.08 5.20 14.52
N GLY A 7 -4.05 4.69 15.20
CA GLY A 7 -2.74 5.35 15.29
C GLY A 7 -2.19 5.64 13.89
N GLY A 8 -1.82 6.90 13.63
CA GLY A 8 -1.31 7.36 12.34
C GLY A 8 -2.14 8.48 11.72
N ARG A 9 -2.01 9.69 12.28
CA ARG A 9 -2.67 10.90 11.74
C ARG A 9 -2.14 11.31 10.36
N THR A 10 -0.93 10.89 9.99
CA THR A 10 -0.27 11.24 8.71
C THR A 10 -0.02 10.02 7.85
N ARG A 11 0.00 10.20 6.51
CA ARG A 11 0.42 9.13 5.58
C ARG A 11 1.81 8.59 5.92
N LYS A 12 2.74 9.47 6.31
CA LYS A 12 4.10 9.09 6.70
C LYS A 12 4.11 8.08 7.85
N ASN A 13 3.35 8.33 8.92
CA ASN A 13 3.30 7.41 10.05
C ASN A 13 2.66 6.07 9.67
N ARG A 14 1.64 6.09 8.80
CA ARG A 14 1.03 4.86 8.28
C ARG A 14 1.99 4.08 7.39
N PHE A 15 2.79 4.77 6.56
CA PHE A 15 3.81 4.12 5.74
C PHE A 15 4.89 3.48 6.61
N ASN A 16 5.42 4.23 7.59
CA ASN A 16 6.45 3.73 8.50
C ASN A 16 6.01 2.49 9.28
N ALA A 17 4.72 2.35 9.60
CA ALA A 17 4.19 1.17 10.28
C ALA A 17 4.18 -0.10 9.39
N VAL A 18 4.18 0.06 8.06
CA VAL A 18 4.12 -1.05 7.09
C VAL A 18 5.47 -1.27 6.39
N ASN A 19 6.32 -0.25 6.32
CA ASN A 19 7.63 -0.30 5.70
C ASN A 19 8.51 -1.41 6.32
N GLY A 20 8.99 -2.34 5.50
CA GLY A 20 9.81 -3.47 5.94
C GLY A 20 9.02 -4.66 6.50
N THR A 21 7.68 -4.64 6.45
CA THR A 21 6.84 -5.75 6.94
C THR A 21 6.60 -6.85 5.90
N MET A 22 7.00 -6.62 4.64
CA MET A 22 6.76 -7.54 3.53
C MET A 22 8.09 -7.96 2.87
N ILE A 23 8.13 -9.18 2.35
CA ILE A 23 9.25 -9.73 1.60
C ILE A 23 8.75 -10.37 0.30
N VAL A 24 9.63 -10.46 -0.71
CA VAL A 24 9.38 -11.27 -1.91
C VAL A 24 10.05 -12.61 -1.69
N GLU A 25 9.26 -13.69 -1.65
CA GLU A 25 9.73 -15.06 -1.48
C GLU A 25 9.31 -15.94 -2.67
N GLY A 26 10.11 -16.96 -2.99
CA GLY A 26 9.79 -17.95 -4.00
C GLY A 26 10.37 -17.63 -5.38
N ALA A 27 9.58 -17.86 -6.43
CA ALA A 27 10.03 -17.80 -7.81
C ALA A 27 10.49 -16.39 -8.22
N SER A 28 11.47 -16.32 -9.13
CA SER A 28 11.95 -15.04 -9.65
C SER A 28 10.82 -14.23 -10.29
N VAL A 29 10.72 -12.97 -9.87
CA VAL A 29 9.79 -11.96 -10.41
C VAL A 29 10.48 -10.97 -11.36
N LYS A 30 11.79 -11.10 -11.57
CA LYS A 30 12.59 -10.19 -12.38
C LYS A 30 12.12 -10.19 -13.83
N GLY A 31 11.89 -9.01 -14.39
CA GLY A 31 11.43 -8.80 -15.77
C GLY A 31 9.97 -9.23 -16.01
N LYS A 32 9.21 -9.58 -14.96
CA LYS A 32 7.80 -9.92 -15.09
C LYS A 32 6.90 -8.71 -14.88
N LYS A 33 5.70 -8.77 -15.43
CA LYS A 33 4.58 -7.90 -15.07
C LYS A 33 3.73 -8.63 -14.03
N VAL A 34 3.37 -7.96 -12.95
CA VAL A 34 2.63 -8.57 -11.83
C VAL A 34 1.33 -7.82 -11.57
N LEU A 35 0.28 -8.60 -11.31
CA LEU A 35 -1.01 -8.10 -10.83
C LEU A 35 -1.11 -8.38 -9.34
N LEU A 36 -1.18 -7.31 -8.55
CA LEU A 36 -1.50 -7.36 -7.13
C LEU A 36 -3.03 -7.36 -6.95
N LEU A 37 -3.52 -8.37 -6.23
CA LEU A 37 -4.92 -8.53 -5.89
C LEU A 37 -5.11 -8.39 -4.39
N ASP A 38 -6.15 -7.66 -3.99
CA ASP A 38 -6.45 -7.36 -2.60
C ASP A 38 -7.96 -7.19 -2.43
N ASP A 39 -8.50 -7.52 -1.26
CA ASP A 39 -9.94 -7.42 -1.01
C ASP A 39 -10.36 -5.97 -0.70
N LEU A 40 -9.55 -5.24 0.10
CA LEU A 40 -9.89 -3.90 0.57
C LEU A 40 -8.68 -2.95 0.65
N ARG A 41 -8.73 -1.90 -0.16
CA ARG A 41 -7.81 -0.76 -0.05
C ARG A 41 -8.32 0.26 0.97
N THR A 42 -7.53 0.49 2.03
CA THR A 42 -7.78 1.59 2.99
C THR A 42 -6.86 2.80 2.71
N SER A 43 -5.77 2.94 3.47
CA SER A 43 -4.78 4.00 3.29
C SER A 43 -3.88 3.81 2.06
N GLY A 44 -3.84 2.59 1.51
CA GLY A 44 -2.96 2.20 0.42
C GLY A 44 -1.50 1.93 0.82
N MET A 45 -1.15 1.96 2.11
CA MET A 45 0.25 1.74 2.53
C MET A 45 0.75 0.33 2.23
N SER A 46 -0.11 -0.68 2.36
CA SER A 46 0.21 -2.07 1.99
C SER A 46 0.62 -2.20 0.52
N ILE A 47 -0.11 -1.52 -0.38
CA ILE A 47 0.17 -1.54 -1.82
C ILE A 47 1.49 -0.82 -2.12
N LEU A 48 1.74 0.30 -1.44
CA LEU A 48 2.99 1.04 -1.62
C LEU A 48 4.20 0.20 -1.19
N GLU A 49 4.10 -0.49 -0.05
CA GLU A 49 5.18 -1.36 0.39
C GLU A 49 5.37 -2.56 -0.54
N ALA A 50 4.29 -3.24 -0.93
CA ALA A 50 4.33 -4.33 -1.90
C ALA A 50 4.96 -3.89 -3.24
N THR A 51 4.53 -2.75 -3.77
CA THR A 51 5.08 -2.18 -5.02
C THR A 51 6.57 -1.88 -4.87
N LYS A 52 6.99 -1.28 -3.74
CA LYS A 52 8.39 -0.98 -3.46
C LYS A 52 9.25 -2.25 -3.48
N ILE A 53 8.85 -3.30 -2.74
CA ILE A 53 9.63 -4.54 -2.69
C ILE A 53 9.66 -5.27 -4.04
N LEU A 54 8.57 -5.24 -4.82
CA LEU A 54 8.50 -5.88 -6.13
C LEU A 54 9.36 -5.15 -7.16
N LYS A 55 9.34 -3.82 -7.18
CA LYS A 55 10.22 -3.02 -8.02
C LYS A 55 11.69 -3.26 -7.65
N ASN A 56 12.03 -3.32 -6.36
CA ASN A 56 13.37 -3.68 -5.91
C ASN A 56 13.79 -5.11 -6.32
N ALA A 57 12.83 -6.04 -6.40
CA ALA A 57 13.05 -7.39 -6.91
C ALA A 57 13.15 -7.47 -8.45
N GLY A 58 13.04 -6.34 -9.15
CA GLY A 58 13.26 -6.24 -10.59
C GLY A 58 12.02 -6.50 -11.46
N VAL A 59 10.82 -6.39 -10.89
CA VAL A 59 9.56 -6.44 -11.65
C VAL A 59 9.49 -5.31 -12.68
N GLU A 60 9.11 -5.63 -13.91
CA GLU A 60 8.95 -4.66 -15.00
C GLU A 60 7.78 -3.73 -14.69
N ASP A 61 6.60 -4.29 -14.41
CA ASP A 61 5.39 -3.52 -14.15
C ASP A 61 4.53 -4.10 -13.01
N VAL A 62 3.88 -3.22 -12.25
CA VAL A 62 3.03 -3.56 -11.11
C VAL A 62 1.65 -2.94 -11.34
N VAL A 63 0.66 -3.77 -11.60
CA VAL A 63 -0.75 -3.38 -11.66
C VAL A 63 -1.42 -3.77 -10.36
N TYR A 64 -2.33 -2.94 -9.85
CA TYR A 64 -3.10 -3.24 -8.65
C TYR A 64 -4.59 -3.24 -8.96
N LEU A 65 -5.28 -4.30 -8.54
CA LEU A 65 -6.73 -4.42 -8.59
C LEU A 65 -7.24 -4.77 -7.19
N CYS A 66 -8.30 -4.08 -6.78
CA CYS A 66 -8.92 -4.31 -5.49
C CYS A 66 -10.44 -4.29 -5.59
N LEU A 67 -11.08 -5.15 -4.80
CA LEU A 67 -12.54 -5.32 -4.82
C LEU A 67 -13.27 -4.17 -4.12
N GLY A 68 -12.69 -3.63 -3.05
CA GLY A 68 -13.27 -2.54 -2.26
C GLY A 68 -12.28 -1.41 -1.98
N THR A 69 -12.78 -0.18 -1.88
CA THR A 69 -11.96 0.93 -1.38
C THR A 69 -12.65 1.65 -0.24
N HIS A 70 -11.97 1.75 0.90
CA HIS A 70 -12.39 2.59 2.01
C HIS A 70 -11.65 3.92 1.94
N THR A 71 -12.28 4.89 1.30
CA THR A 71 -11.78 6.27 1.27
C THR A 71 -12.51 7.08 2.32
N ASN A 72 -11.80 7.52 3.36
CA ASN A 72 -12.32 8.61 4.19
C ASN A 72 -12.35 9.86 3.32
N LYS A 73 -13.53 10.36 2.98
CA LYS A 73 -13.73 11.70 2.40
C LYS A 73 -13.36 12.75 3.45
N VAL A 74 -12.07 12.91 3.74
CA VAL A 74 -11.58 14.18 4.26
C VAL A 74 -11.23 14.99 3.02
N PRO A 75 -11.84 16.17 2.80
CA PRO A 75 -11.46 17.03 1.68
C PRO A 75 -9.95 17.18 1.68
N LEU A 76 -9.33 17.11 0.49
CA LEU A 76 -7.95 17.56 0.31
C LEU A 76 -7.94 19.06 0.63
N ALA A 77 -7.80 19.42 1.91
CA ALA A 77 -7.29 20.72 2.28
C ALA A 77 -5.89 20.76 1.68
N ARG A 78 -5.76 21.53 0.59
CA ARG A 78 -4.48 21.97 0.06
C ARG A 78 -3.81 22.74 1.20
N GLU A 79 -2.84 22.12 1.85
CA GLU A 79 -1.88 22.88 2.65
C GLU A 79 -0.98 23.62 1.65
N ILE A 80 -1.09 24.95 1.69
CA ILE A 80 -0.21 25.94 1.06
C ILE A 80 1.04 26.06 1.93
#